data_AF-D4LYJ1-F1
#
_entry.id   AF-D4LYJ1-F1
#
_cell.length_a   1.000
_cell.length_b   1.000
_cell.length_c   1.000
_cell.angle_alpha   90.00
_cell.angle_beta   90.00
_cell.angle_gamma   90.00
#
_symmetry.space_group_name_H-M   'P 1'
#
loop_
_entity.id
_entity.type
_entity.pdbx_description
1 polymer ?
#
loop_
_entity_poly.entity_id
_entity_poly.type
_entity_poly.pdbx_seq_one_letter_code
_entity_poly.pdbx_strand_id
1 'polypeptide(L)'
;MIKSYKTRFQKFSALLSDPEIAKYARQNGNHAFSRKRKMPLKDMLLCCLSKKGLTTTFELRNYFKEKGDLSMQLSVQGYLQQRKRLNPEIFPYLNRKYLMDFYRSDEPRLWKGYLLIAIDGSKAEVPNSKDNREAFGNSGNQHSGKG
;
A
#
# COMPACT_ATOMS: atom_id res chain seq x y z
N MET A 1 -9.91 -18.10 -19.39
CA MET A 1 -9.46 -18.48 -18.03
C MET A 1 -9.32 -17.21 -17.18
N ILE A 2 -10.06 -17.08 -16.08
CA ILE A 2 -9.93 -15.91 -15.18
C ILE A 2 -8.60 -16.04 -14.44
N LYS A 3 -7.75 -15.01 -14.49
CA LYS A 3 -6.48 -15.02 -13.76
C LYS A 3 -6.78 -15.03 -12.26
N SER A 4 -6.18 -15.96 -11.50
CA SER A 4 -6.45 -16.21 -10.09
C SER A 4 -6.31 -14.96 -9.20
N TYR A 5 -5.35 -14.08 -9.50
CA TYR A 5 -5.21 -12.80 -8.79
C TYR A 5 -6.43 -11.88 -8.91
N LYS A 6 -7.19 -11.95 -10.02
CA LYS A 6 -8.43 -11.15 -10.17
C LYS A 6 -9.47 -11.62 -9.17
N THR A 7 -9.62 -12.93 -9.01
CA THR A 7 -10.51 -13.54 -8.03
C THR A 7 -10.07 -13.18 -6.61
N ARG A 8 -8.77 -13.27 -6.30
CA ARG A 8 -8.25 -12.84 -4.98
C ARG A 8 -8.52 -11.36 -4.71
N PHE A 9 -8.30 -10.49 -5.69
CA PHE A 9 -8.57 -9.06 -5.54
C PHE A 9 -10.08 -8.78 -5.36
N GLN A 10 -10.96 -9.53 -6.02
CA GLN A 10 -12.41 -9.45 -5.80
C GLN A 10 -12.78 -9.84 -4.36
N LYS A 11 -12.24 -10.96 -3.84
CA LYS A 11 -12.42 -11.36 -2.43
C LYS A 11 -11.90 -10.29 -1.48
N PHE A 12 -10.73 -9.72 -1.76
CA PHE A 12 -10.15 -8.63 -0.99
C PHE A 12 -11.03 -7.38 -0.99
N SER A 13 -11.56 -6.98 -2.16
CA SER A 13 -12.47 -5.84 -2.28
C SER A 13 -13.80 -6.06 -1.55
N ALA A 14 -14.29 -7.30 -1.51
CA ALA A 14 -15.46 -7.68 -0.71
C ALA A 14 -15.16 -7.56 0.79
N LEU A 15 -13.99 -8.04 1.24
CA LEU A 15 -13.52 -7.87 2.61
C LEU A 15 -13.46 -6.39 3.02
N LEU A 16 -13.03 -5.47 2.14
CA LEU A 16 -13.03 -4.03 2.43
C LEU A 16 -14.42 -3.41 2.66
N SER A 17 -15.48 -4.08 2.19
CA SER A 17 -16.87 -3.67 2.42
C SER A 17 -17.46 -4.26 3.69
N ASP A 18 -16.77 -5.19 4.36
CA ASP A 18 -17.26 -5.88 5.55
C ASP A 18 -17.39 -4.89 6.73
N PRO A 19 -18.57 -4.79 7.37
CA PRO A 19 -18.74 -3.96 8.57
C PRO A 19 -17.75 -4.28 9.70
N GLU A 20 -17.30 -5.53 9.81
CA GLU A 20 -16.36 -5.97 10.83
C GLU A 20 -14.97 -5.34 10.65
N ILE A 21 -14.59 -4.96 9.43
CA ILE A 21 -13.34 -4.22 9.19
C ILE A 21 -13.33 -2.88 9.91
N ALA A 22 -14.49 -2.24 10.08
CA ALA A 22 -14.54 -0.99 10.81
C ALA A 22 -14.05 -1.14 12.25
N LYS A 23 -14.22 -2.32 12.88
CA LYS A 23 -13.70 -2.57 14.24
C LYS A 23 -12.18 -2.51 14.29
N TYR A 24 -11.51 -3.08 13.29
CA TYR A 24 -10.05 -3.08 13.17
C TYR A 24 -9.48 -1.74 12.69
N ALA A 25 -10.21 -1.03 11.82
CA ALA A 25 -9.75 0.19 11.18
C ALA A 25 -9.89 1.45 12.05
N ARG A 26 -10.59 1.38 13.19
CA ARG A 26 -10.78 2.54 14.09
C ARG A 26 -9.58 2.71 15.00
N GLN A 27 -9.00 3.90 15.02
CA GLN A 27 -7.91 4.22 15.95
C GLN A 27 -8.43 4.52 17.36
N ASN A 28 -9.54 5.29 17.48
CA ASN A 28 -10.13 5.68 18.76
C ASN A 28 -11.66 5.81 18.65
N GLY A 29 -12.40 5.18 19.57
CA GLY A 29 -13.85 5.33 19.76
C GLY A 29 -14.75 4.51 18.81
N ASN A 30 -15.96 4.23 19.28
CA ASN A 30 -16.91 3.32 18.63
C ASN A 30 -17.65 3.90 17.41
N HIS A 31 -17.42 5.17 17.07
CA HIS A 31 -18.23 5.89 16.07
C HIS A 31 -17.46 6.35 14.82
N ALA A 32 -16.14 6.17 14.76
CA ALA A 32 -15.42 6.49 13.52
C ALA A 32 -15.85 5.52 12.41
N PHE A 33 -16.04 6.06 11.20
CA PHE A 33 -16.50 5.32 10.01
C PHE A 33 -17.90 4.65 10.13
N SER A 34 -18.74 5.07 11.09
CA SER A 34 -20.14 4.57 11.18
C SER A 34 -21.10 5.25 10.20
N ARG A 35 -20.79 6.50 9.80
CA ARG A 35 -21.62 7.30 8.89
C ARG A 35 -21.12 7.21 7.45
N LYS A 36 -22.04 7.18 6.49
CA LYS A 36 -21.74 7.32 5.06
C LYS A 36 -21.36 8.77 4.74
N ARG A 37 -20.06 9.05 4.65
CA ARG A 37 -19.49 10.36 4.25
C ARG A 37 -19.03 10.32 2.79
N LYS A 38 -18.59 11.47 2.27
CA LYS A 38 -17.94 11.62 0.95
C LYS A 38 -16.73 10.69 0.74
N MET A 39 -16.07 10.29 1.82
CA MET A 39 -14.97 9.32 1.82
C MET A 39 -15.30 8.18 2.80
N PRO A 40 -16.05 7.15 2.38
CA PRO A 40 -16.29 5.94 3.16
C PRO A 40 -15.01 5.20 3.53
N LEU A 41 -15.09 4.25 4.48
CA LEU A 41 -13.91 3.48 4.92
C LEU A 41 -13.25 2.71 3.79
N LYS A 42 -14.04 2.00 2.96
CA LYS A 42 -13.54 1.29 1.79
C LYS A 42 -12.74 2.21 0.86
N ASP A 43 -13.28 3.39 0.57
CA ASP A 43 -12.63 4.34 -0.32
C ASP A 43 -11.37 4.94 0.30
N MET A 44 -11.40 5.22 1.61
CA MET A 44 -10.22 5.63 2.38
C MET A 44 -9.09 4.58 2.29
N LEU A 45 -9.41 3.31 2.49
CA LEU A 45 -8.44 2.21 2.44
C LEU A 45 -7.89 2.03 1.03
N LEU A 46 -8.76 1.99 0.00
CA LEU A 46 -8.34 1.86 -1.39
C LEU A 46 -7.46 3.03 -1.83
N CYS A 47 -7.85 4.27 -1.52
CA CYS A 47 -7.06 5.46 -1.82
C CYS A 47 -5.69 5.45 -1.11
N CYS A 48 -5.59 4.88 0.10
CA CYS A 48 -4.30 4.71 0.77
C CYS A 48 -3.42 3.64 0.10
N LEU A 49 -4.02 2.53 -0.36
CA LEU A 49 -3.31 1.42 -1.02
C LEU A 49 -2.89 1.76 -2.45
N SER A 50 -3.62 2.66 -3.13
CA SER A 50 -3.38 3.02 -4.53
C SER A 50 -2.44 4.22 -4.72
N LYS A 51 -1.75 4.68 -3.67
CA LYS A 51 -0.87 5.85 -3.73
C LYS A 51 0.28 5.65 -4.71
N LYS A 52 0.57 6.67 -5.50
CA LYS A 52 1.63 6.70 -6.53
C LYS A 52 2.74 7.71 -6.20
N GLY A 53 2.75 8.26 -4.97
CA GLY A 53 3.75 9.25 -4.54
C GLY A 53 3.45 10.67 -5.01
N LEU A 54 2.20 10.96 -5.41
CA LEU A 54 1.77 12.29 -5.82
C LEU A 54 1.34 13.13 -4.62
N THR A 55 1.07 14.42 -4.85
CA THR A 55 0.46 15.27 -3.82
C THR A 55 -0.93 14.74 -3.43
N THR A 56 -1.37 14.99 -2.20
CA THR A 56 -2.67 14.50 -1.72
C THR A 56 -3.83 14.96 -2.62
N THR A 57 -3.76 16.17 -3.18
CA THR A 57 -4.74 16.69 -4.14
C THR A 57 -4.81 15.82 -5.41
N PHE A 58 -3.65 15.47 -5.98
CA PHE A 58 -3.60 14.62 -7.17
C PHE A 58 -4.03 13.19 -6.88
N GLU A 59 -3.64 12.62 -5.74
CA GLU A 59 -4.07 11.29 -5.32
C GLU A 59 -5.61 11.22 -5.20
N LEU A 60 -6.23 12.21 -4.56
CA LEU A 60 -7.69 12.26 -4.42
C LEU A 60 -8.39 12.44 -5.78
N ARG A 61 -7.90 13.38 -6.61
CA ARG A 61 -8.45 13.60 -7.96
C ARG A 61 -8.37 12.33 -8.80
N ASN A 62 -7.22 11.67 -8.81
CA ASN A 62 -7.00 10.45 -9.58
C ASN A 62 -7.88 9.31 -9.07
N TYR A 63 -7.98 9.14 -7.75
CA TYR A 63 -8.84 8.12 -7.16
C TYR A 63 -10.32 8.31 -7.57
N PHE A 64 -10.87 9.51 -7.44
CA PHE A 64 -12.26 9.78 -7.83
C PHE A 64 -12.48 9.72 -9.35
N LYS A 65 -11.47 10.07 -10.16
CA LYS A 65 -11.48 9.86 -11.61
C LYS A 65 -11.56 8.37 -11.96
N GLU A 66 -10.69 7.55 -11.37
CA GLU A 66 -10.66 6.09 -11.59
C GLU A 66 -11.94 5.41 -11.08
N LYS A 67 -12.55 5.93 -10.03
CA LYS A 67 -13.85 5.49 -9.49
C LYS A 67 -15.05 5.88 -10.38
N GLY A 68 -14.89 6.85 -11.28
CA GLY A 68 -15.98 7.39 -12.09
C GLY A 68 -16.85 8.45 -11.39
N ASP A 69 -16.33 9.08 -10.34
CA ASP A 69 -17.03 10.05 -9.48
C ASP A 69 -16.34 11.43 -9.52
N LEU A 70 -16.16 11.98 -10.72
CA LEU A 70 -15.40 13.21 -10.98
C LEU A 70 -16.02 14.47 -10.34
N SER A 71 -17.32 14.46 -10.05
CA SER A 71 -18.02 15.56 -9.38
C SER A 71 -17.79 15.57 -7.87
N MET A 72 -17.16 14.53 -7.31
CA MET A 72 -16.90 14.44 -5.87
C MET A 72 -15.95 15.54 -5.41
N GLN A 73 -16.48 16.46 -4.59
CA GLN A 73 -15.71 17.51 -3.95
C GLN A 73 -15.35 17.11 -2.51
N LEU A 74 -14.12 16.63 -2.31
CA LEU A 74 -13.53 16.35 -1.01
C LEU A 74 -12.34 17.29 -0.77
N SER A 75 -12.37 18.07 0.32
CA SER A 75 -11.22 18.89 0.69
C SER A 75 -10.07 18.03 1.20
N VAL A 76 -8.83 18.42 0.88
CA VAL A 76 -7.61 17.77 1.38
C VAL A 76 -7.62 17.74 2.91
N GLN A 77 -8.02 18.84 3.55
CA GLN A 77 -8.12 18.91 5.01
C GLN A 77 -9.15 17.92 5.56
N GLY A 78 -10.33 17.79 4.94
CA GLY A 78 -11.35 16.83 5.35
C GLY A 78 -10.88 15.38 5.22
N TYR A 79 -10.20 15.05 4.12
CA TYR A 79 -9.56 13.75 3.93
C TYR A 79 -8.53 13.46 5.04
N LEU A 80 -7.60 14.38 5.28
CA LEU A 80 -6.53 14.19 6.27
C LEU A 80 -7.10 14.03 7.70
N GLN A 81 -8.11 14.81 8.07
CA GLN A 81 -8.77 14.70 9.37
C GLN A 81 -9.48 13.35 9.55
N GLN A 82 -10.07 12.80 8.49
CA GLN A 82 -10.67 11.47 8.56
C GLN A 82 -9.60 10.37 8.59
N ARG A 83 -8.51 10.52 7.84
CA ARG A 83 -7.38 9.58 7.83
C ARG A 83 -6.69 9.49 9.20
N LYS A 84 -6.63 10.59 9.98
CA LYS A 84 -6.16 10.57 11.38
C LYS A 84 -6.96 9.65 12.32
N ARG A 85 -8.16 9.22 11.92
CA ARG A 85 -8.99 8.29 12.70
C ARG A 85 -8.76 6.82 12.32
N LEU A 86 -7.94 6.59 11.28
CA LEU A 86 -7.65 5.26 10.75
C LEU A 86 -6.50 4.63 11.55
N ASN A 87 -6.75 3.47 12.13
CA ASN A 87 -5.73 2.67 12.79
C ASN A 87 -4.75 2.13 11.73
N PRO A 88 -3.44 2.47 11.79
CA PRO A 88 -2.46 1.95 10.83
C PRO A 88 -2.32 0.41 10.85
N GLU A 89 -2.67 -0.27 11.95
CA GLU A 89 -2.60 -1.73 12.05
C GLU A 89 -3.56 -2.47 11.09
N ILE A 90 -4.52 -1.75 10.50
CA ILE A 90 -5.38 -2.30 9.46
C ILE A 90 -4.57 -2.74 8.23
N PHE A 91 -3.48 -2.05 7.88
CA PHE A 91 -2.73 -2.37 6.65
C PHE A 91 -1.96 -3.69 6.77
N PRO A 92 -1.20 -3.96 7.85
CA PRO A 92 -0.66 -5.29 8.09
C PRO A 92 -1.73 -6.39 8.15
N TYR A 93 -2.88 -6.12 8.78
CA TYR A 93 -4.00 -7.06 8.82
C TYR A 93 -4.53 -7.41 7.43
N LEU A 94 -4.80 -6.40 6.60
CA LEU A 94 -5.26 -6.56 5.22
C LEU A 94 -4.24 -7.32 4.37
N ASN A 95 -2.96 -7.00 4.51
CA ASN A 95 -1.88 -7.69 3.80
C ASN A 95 -1.84 -9.18 4.19
N ARG A 96 -1.92 -9.50 5.49
CA ARG A 96 -2.00 -10.89 5.96
C ARG A 96 -3.20 -11.63 5.37
N LYS A 97 -4.39 -11.03 5.37
CA LYS A 97 -5.59 -11.65 4.77
C LYS A 97 -5.44 -11.91 3.27
N TYR A 98 -4.86 -10.97 2.54
CA TYR A 98 -4.59 -11.11 1.10
C TYR A 98 -3.57 -12.25 0.84
N LEU A 99 -2.46 -12.26 1.58
CA LEU A 99 -1.42 -13.28 1.43
C LEU A 99 -1.90 -14.68 1.84
N MET A 100 -2.72 -14.79 2.88
CA MET A 100 -3.30 -16.08 3.29
C MET A 100 -4.14 -16.71 2.18
N ASP A 101 -4.91 -15.93 1.42
CA ASP A 101 -5.66 -16.45 0.26
C ASP A 101 -4.71 -16.94 -0.84
N PHE A 102 -3.60 -16.23 -1.08
CA PHE A 102 -2.56 -16.68 -2.01
C PHE A 102 -1.93 -18.01 -1.57
N TYR A 103 -1.38 -18.09 -0.35
CA TYR A 103 -0.66 -19.28 0.12
C TYR A 103 -1.53 -20.51 0.35
N ARG A 104 -2.85 -20.36 0.52
CA ARG A 104 -3.80 -21.47 0.66
C ARG A 104 -4.47 -21.88 -0.65
N SER A 105 -4.23 -21.13 -1.73
CA SER A 105 -4.73 -21.45 -3.06
C SER A 105 -3.77 -22.37 -3.84
N ASP A 106 -4.17 -22.72 -5.04
CA ASP A 106 -3.36 -23.43 -6.05
C ASP A 106 -2.52 -22.47 -6.91
N GLU A 107 -2.58 -21.16 -6.67
CA GLU A 107 -1.79 -20.15 -7.37
C GLU A 107 -0.27 -20.29 -7.16
N PRO A 108 0.26 -20.43 -5.91
CA PRO A 108 1.68 -20.64 -5.69
C PRO A 108 2.12 -22.02 -6.18
N ARG A 109 2.75 -22.06 -7.35
CA ARG A 109 3.40 -23.27 -7.84
C ARG A 109 4.74 -23.47 -7.14
N LEU A 110 4.91 -24.63 -6.53
CA LEU A 110 6.14 -25.00 -5.85
C LEU A 110 7.07 -25.75 -6.81
N TRP A 111 8.36 -25.46 -6.73
CA TRP A 111 9.42 -26.25 -7.36
C TRP A 111 10.11 -27.07 -6.26
N LYS A 112 9.99 -28.40 -6.33
CA LYS A 112 10.54 -29.34 -5.32
C LYS A 112 10.13 -28.99 -3.87
N GLY A 113 8.90 -28.51 -3.67
CA GLY A 113 8.38 -28.10 -2.36
C GLY A 113 8.71 -26.66 -1.95
N TYR A 114 9.44 -25.90 -2.77
CA TYR A 114 9.84 -24.51 -2.49
C TYR A 114 9.14 -23.51 -3.41
N LEU A 115 8.82 -22.32 -2.88
CA LEU A 115 8.37 -21.21 -3.70
C LEU A 115 9.60 -20.57 -4.37
N LEU A 116 9.63 -20.59 -5.70
CA LEU A 116 10.71 -19.97 -6.46
C LEU A 116 10.42 -18.47 -6.63
N ILE A 117 11.25 -17.63 -6.03
CA ILE A 117 11.14 -16.17 -6.11
C ILE A 117 12.41 -15.64 -6.76
N ALA A 118 12.28 -14.89 -7.86
CA ALA A 118 13.37 -14.12 -8.42
C ALA A 118 13.31 -12.70 -7.84
N ILE A 119 14.37 -12.28 -7.15
CA ILE A 119 14.53 -10.91 -6.66
C ILE A 119 15.69 -10.32 -7.44
N ASP A 120 15.40 -9.32 -8.27
CA ASP A 120 16.46 -8.53 -8.89
C ASP A 120 16.95 -7.49 -7.88
N GLY A 121 18.26 -7.43 -7.67
CA GLY A 121 18.88 -6.51 -6.71
C GLY A 121 18.85 -5.09 -7.27
N SER A 122 18.26 -4.15 -6.55
CA SER A 122 18.37 -2.72 -6.90
C SER A 122 19.56 -2.09 -6.20
N LYS A 123 20.33 -1.28 -6.93
CA LYS A 123 21.40 -0.43 -6.37
C LYS A 123 20.81 0.93 -6.02
N ALA A 124 21.08 1.42 -4.81
CA ALA A 124 20.79 2.80 -4.41
C ALA A 124 22.11 3.49 -4.05
N GLU A 125 22.28 4.75 -4.46
CA GLU A 125 23.40 5.58 -4.01
C GLU A 125 23.01 6.26 -2.71
N VAL A 126 23.82 6.05 -1.67
CA VAL A 126 23.73 6.81 -0.43
C VAL A 126 24.54 8.10 -0.58
N PRO A 127 24.12 9.21 0.07
CA PRO A 127 24.91 10.44 0.06
C PRO A 127 26.35 10.19 0.53
N ASN A 128 27.33 10.82 -0.11
CA ASN A 128 28.74 10.68 0.25
C ASN A 128 29.09 11.45 1.52
N SER A 129 28.55 11.02 2.67
CA SER A 129 28.88 11.54 4.00
C SER A 129 30.09 10.81 4.59
N LYS A 130 30.65 11.35 5.69
CA LYS A 130 31.74 10.67 6.42
C LYS A 130 31.23 9.35 7.03
N ASP A 131 30.09 9.40 7.70
CA ASP A 131 29.46 8.25 8.36
C ASP A 131 29.17 7.11 7.37
N ASN A 132 28.69 7.44 6.15
CA ASN A 132 28.43 6.43 5.13
C ASN A 132 29.72 5.80 4.58
N ARG A 133 30.81 6.57 4.49
CA ARG A 133 32.11 6.04 4.06
C ARG A 133 32.71 5.11 5.10
N GLU A 134 32.52 5.40 6.39
CA GLU A 134 32.95 4.54 7.48
C GLU A 134 32.10 3.26 7.56
N ALA A 135 30.78 3.37 7.37
CA ALA A 135 29.87 2.23 7.46
C ALA A 135 29.89 1.30 6.24
N PHE A 136 30.00 1.87 5.03
CA PHE A 136 29.83 1.13 3.76
C PHE A 136 31.09 1.09 2.89
N GLY A 137 32.14 1.82 3.25
CA GLY A 137 33.38 1.91 2.48
C GLY A 137 33.31 2.87 1.29
N ASN A 138 34.42 2.96 0.56
CA ASN A 138 34.53 3.70 -0.70
C ASN A 138 34.92 2.76 -1.83
N SER A 139 34.31 2.94 -3.01
CA SER A 139 34.79 2.33 -4.25
C SER A 139 35.41 3.43 -5.12
N GLY A 140 36.73 3.42 -5.27
CA GLY A 140 37.44 4.30 -6.20
C GLY A 140 37.59 3.65 -7.57
N ASN A 141 37.55 4.45 -8.64
CA ASN A 141 37.91 3.96 -9.97
C ASN A 141 39.44 3.77 -10.05
N GLN A 142 39.90 2.68 -10.67
CA GLN A 142 41.33 2.36 -10.88
C GLN A 142 42.07 3.34 -11.82
N HIS A 143 41.43 4.42 -12.25
CA HIS A 143 41.98 5.45 -13.13
C HIS A 143 42.12 6.84 -12.49
N SER A 144 42.26 6.94 -11.16
CA SER A 144 42.85 8.15 -10.57
C SER A 144 44.37 8.07 -10.68
N GLY A 145 44.88 8.34 -11.88
CA GLY A 145 46.29 8.55 -12.14
C GLY A 145 46.81 9.72 -11.30
N LYS A 146 48.02 9.52 -10.77
CA LYS A 146 48.82 10.46 -9.98
C LYS A 146 48.85 11.84 -10.66
N GLY A 147 48.44 12.86 -9.92
CA GLY A 147 48.98 14.21 -10.05
C GLY A 147 50.22 14.33 -9.17
#